data_AF-A0A528KHS2-F1
#
_entry.id   AF-A0A528KHS2-F1
#
_cell.length_a   1.000
_cell.length_b   1.000
_cell.length_c   1.000
_cell.angle_alpha   90.00
_cell.angle_beta   90.00
_cell.angle_gamma   90.00
#
_symmetry.space_group_name_H-M   'P 1'
#
loop_
_entity.id
_entity.type
_entity.pdbx_description
1 polymer ?
#
loop_
_entity_poly.entity_id
_entity_poly.type
_entity_poly.pdbx_seq_one_letter_code
_entity_poly.pdbx_strand_id
1 'polypeptide(L)'
;VPVREERMSAYEMMLSESQERMLMVLRPEKEKEAEAIFHKWGLDFAIVGKTTDDLRFRVLHQGDEVANLPIKDLGDQAPEYDRPWAEPKKPAPLAASDAPQADIAEALLKLLGGPD
;
A
#
# COMPACT_ATOMS: atom_id res chain seq x y z
N VAL A 1 1.24 -18.08 -8.84
CA VAL A 1 1.07 -17.15 -7.70
C VAL A 1 0.38 -17.91 -6.60
N PRO A 2 0.92 -17.96 -5.37
CA PRO A 2 0.26 -18.63 -4.25
C PRO A 2 -1.13 -18.03 -3.99
N VAL A 3 -2.14 -18.88 -3.80
CA VAL A 3 -3.53 -18.49 -3.53
C VAL A 3 -4.01 -19.22 -2.29
N ARG A 4 -4.81 -18.53 -1.45
CA ARG A 4 -5.41 -19.13 -0.25
C ARG A 4 -6.76 -19.78 -0.54
N GLU A 5 -7.50 -19.23 -1.51
CA GLU A 5 -8.84 -19.68 -1.88
C GLU A 5 -8.80 -20.48 -3.18
N GLU A 6 -9.57 -21.56 -3.22
CA GLU A 6 -9.76 -22.33 -4.44
C GLU A 6 -10.58 -21.52 -5.46
N ARG A 7 -10.27 -21.69 -6.74
CA ARG A 7 -11.05 -21.12 -7.87
C ARG A 7 -11.14 -19.59 -7.90
N MET A 8 -10.17 -18.88 -7.30
CA MET A 8 -10.03 -17.44 -7.52
C MET A 8 -9.90 -17.12 -9.02
N SER A 9 -10.69 -16.16 -9.48
CA SER A 9 -10.58 -15.58 -10.82
C SER A 9 -9.31 -14.74 -10.95
N ALA A 10 -8.88 -14.51 -12.20
CA ALA A 10 -7.75 -13.60 -12.46
C ALA A 10 -7.99 -12.19 -11.90
N TYR A 11 -9.24 -11.71 -11.96
CA TYR A 11 -9.65 -10.41 -11.43
C TYR A 11 -9.44 -10.32 -9.91
N GLU A 12 -9.94 -11.32 -9.18
CA GLU A 12 -9.78 -11.40 -7.71
C GLU A 12 -8.31 -11.54 -7.32
N MET A 13 -7.51 -12.32 -8.05
CA MET A 13 -6.07 -12.42 -7.80
C MET A 13 -5.35 -11.08 -7.97
N MET A 14 -5.70 -10.33 -9.01
CA MET A 14 -5.02 -9.07 -9.35
C MET A 14 -5.38 -7.92 -8.42
N LEU A 15 -6.63 -7.83 -7.96
CA LEU A 15 -7.12 -6.72 -7.13
C LEU A 15 -7.21 -7.08 -5.65
N SER A 16 -6.82 -8.29 -5.26
CA SER A 16 -6.75 -8.69 -3.86
C SER A 16 -5.79 -7.79 -3.09
N GLU A 17 -6.26 -7.23 -1.98
CA GLU A 17 -5.48 -6.45 -1.00
C GLU A 17 -5.11 -7.33 0.22
N SER A 18 -4.83 -8.61 -0.02
CA SER A 18 -4.32 -9.50 1.02
C SER A 18 -3.09 -8.89 1.68
N GLN A 19 -3.06 -8.93 3.01
CA GLN A 19 -1.98 -8.38 3.82
C GLN A 19 -0.72 -9.26 3.76
N GLU A 20 0.40 -8.72 4.24
CA GLU A 20 1.67 -9.43 4.43
C GLU A 20 2.26 -10.02 3.13
N ARG A 21 2.09 -9.30 2.01
CA ARG A 21 2.70 -9.65 0.72
C ARG A 21 3.79 -8.66 0.36
N MET A 22 4.91 -9.17 -0.15
CA MET A 22 5.99 -8.35 -0.68
C MET A 22 6.33 -8.78 -2.11
N LEU A 23 6.65 -7.80 -2.96
CA LEU A 23 7.18 -8.00 -4.30
C LEU A 23 8.63 -7.52 -4.33
N MET A 24 9.50 -8.27 -5.00
CA MET A 24 10.89 -7.85 -5.23
C MET A 24 11.36 -8.27 -6.61
N VAL A 25 12.32 -7.53 -7.14
CA VAL A 25 13.02 -7.87 -8.37
C VAL A 25 14.35 -8.53 -7.99
N LEU A 26 14.56 -9.74 -8.50
CA LEU A 26 15.77 -10.50 -8.27
C LEU A 26 16.51 -10.68 -9.59
N ARG A 27 17.84 -10.73 -9.52
CA ARG A 27 18.62 -11.21 -10.65
C ARG A 27 18.39 -12.72 -10.78
N PRO A 28 18.19 -13.28 -11.99
CA PRO A 28 17.87 -14.70 -12.17
C PRO A 28 18.88 -15.65 -11.52
N GLU A 29 20.17 -15.30 -11.54
CA GLU A 29 21.23 -16.10 -10.92
C GLU A 29 21.16 -16.17 -9.39
N LYS A 30 20.35 -15.31 -8.76
CA LYS A 30 20.15 -15.25 -7.31
C LYS A 30 18.89 -15.95 -6.81
N GLU A 31 18.08 -16.53 -7.71
CA GLU A 31 16.81 -17.17 -7.37
C GLU A 31 16.94 -18.23 -6.27
N LYS A 32 17.85 -19.20 -6.46
CA LYS A 32 18.07 -20.29 -5.48
C LYS A 32 18.58 -19.80 -4.13
N GLU A 33 19.44 -18.78 -4.15
CA GLU A 33 19.99 -18.19 -2.93
C GLU A 33 18.89 -17.46 -2.16
N ALA A 34 18.06 -16.67 -2.85
CA ALA A 34 16.92 -15.98 -2.26
C ALA A 34 15.92 -16.99 -1.69
N GLU A 35 15.49 -17.98 -2.49
CA GLU A 35 14.57 -19.03 -2.08
C GLU A 35 15.05 -19.73 -0.79
N ALA A 36 16.33 -20.13 -0.71
CA ALA A 36 16.89 -20.76 0.47
C ALA A 36 16.82 -19.87 1.73
N ILE A 37 16.98 -18.54 1.58
CA ILE A 37 16.84 -17.58 2.69
C ILE A 37 15.39 -17.55 3.17
N PHE A 38 14.41 -17.47 2.27
CA PHE A 38 12.98 -17.46 2.65
C PHE A 38 12.57 -18.74 3.38
N HIS A 39 12.93 -19.91 2.85
CA HIS A 39 12.63 -21.19 3.48
C HIS A 39 13.30 -21.34 4.85
N LYS A 40 14.53 -20.84 5.03
CA LYS A 40 15.22 -20.84 6.33
C LYS A 40 14.41 -20.12 7.41
N TRP A 41 13.68 -19.07 7.04
CA TRP A 41 12.85 -18.28 7.96
C TRP A 41 11.37 -18.69 7.95
N GLY A 42 11.01 -19.78 7.26
CA GLY A 42 9.62 -20.28 7.19
C GLY A 42 8.68 -19.36 6.40
N LEU A 43 9.21 -18.63 5.42
CA LEU A 43 8.44 -17.73 4.56
C LEU A 43 8.20 -18.36 3.19
N ASP A 44 7.01 -18.15 2.64
CA ASP A 44 6.69 -18.57 1.27
C ASP A 44 7.44 -17.71 0.24
N PHE A 45 7.90 -18.37 -0.83
CA PHE A 45 8.57 -17.73 -1.95
C PHE A 45 8.05 -18.27 -3.28
N ALA A 46 7.78 -17.37 -4.23
CA ALA A 46 7.37 -17.76 -5.57
C ALA A 46 7.80 -16.71 -6.60
N ILE A 47 8.33 -17.17 -7.74
CA ILE A 47 8.51 -16.31 -8.91
C ILE A 47 7.14 -16.10 -9.55
N VAL A 48 6.70 -14.85 -9.59
CA VAL A 48 5.36 -14.46 -10.08
C VAL A 48 5.38 -13.78 -11.45
N GLY A 49 6.55 -13.55 -12.03
CA GLY A 49 6.68 -12.91 -13.33
C GLY A 49 8.11 -12.60 -13.71
N LYS A 50 8.28 -11.88 -14.82
CA LYS A 50 9.57 -11.38 -15.32
C LYS A 50 9.39 -9.98 -15.90
N THR A 51 10.44 -9.17 -15.85
CA THR A 51 10.47 -7.88 -16.53
C THR A 51 10.71 -8.06 -18.04
N THR A 52 10.11 -7.20 -18.85
CA THR A 52 10.29 -7.13 -20.29
C THR A 52 10.62 -5.71 -20.72
N ASP A 53 11.08 -5.54 -21.95
CA ASP A 53 11.51 -4.28 -22.55
C ASP A 53 10.46 -3.66 -23.50
N ASP A 54 9.26 -4.25 -23.56
CA ASP A 54 8.16 -3.84 -24.47
C ASP A 54 7.17 -2.85 -23.86
N LEU A 55 7.41 -2.40 -22.62
CA LEU A 55 6.57 -1.43 -21.88
C LEU A 55 5.10 -1.87 -21.70
N ARG A 56 4.83 -3.19 -21.70
CA ARG A 56 3.48 -3.73 -21.51
C ARG A 56 3.36 -4.50 -20.20
N PHE A 57 2.23 -4.31 -19.53
CA PHE A 57 1.80 -5.12 -18.40
C PHE A 57 0.91 -6.26 -18.91
N ARG A 58 1.41 -7.49 -18.80
CA ARG A 58 0.70 -8.71 -19.24
C ARG A 58 0.42 -9.61 -18.05
N VAL A 59 -0.82 -10.09 -17.95
CA VAL A 59 -1.24 -11.06 -16.95
C VAL A 59 -1.65 -12.33 -17.68
N LEU A 60 -1.00 -13.44 -17.33
CA LEU A 60 -1.36 -14.77 -17.81
C LEU A 60 -1.97 -15.56 -16.65
N HIS A 61 -3.14 -16.12 -16.86
CA HIS A 61 -3.81 -16.98 -15.88
C HIS A 61 -4.31 -18.24 -16.59
N GLN A 62 -3.91 -19.41 -16.09
CA GLN A 62 -4.28 -20.72 -16.65
C GLN A 62 -3.94 -20.90 -18.14
N GLY A 63 -2.88 -20.22 -18.62
CA GLY A 63 -2.41 -20.30 -20.00
C GLY A 63 -2.97 -19.20 -20.91
N ASP A 64 -4.01 -18.49 -20.48
CA ASP A 64 -4.64 -17.42 -21.25
C ASP A 64 -4.12 -16.03 -20.86
N GLU A 65 -3.95 -15.15 -21.84
CA GLU A 65 -3.66 -13.73 -21.61
C GLU A 65 -4.96 -13.01 -21.24
N VAL A 66 -5.11 -12.71 -19.95
CA VAL A 66 -6.33 -12.12 -19.37
C VAL A 66 -6.27 -10.59 -19.25
N ALA A 67 -5.07 -10.01 -19.32
CA ALA A 67 -4.87 -8.57 -19.40
C ALA A 67 -3.59 -8.24 -20.17
N ASN A 68 -3.63 -7.18 -20.98
CA ASN A 68 -2.50 -6.73 -21.76
C ASN A 68 -2.61 -5.23 -22.06
N LEU A 69 -1.91 -4.40 -21.28
CA LEU A 69 -2.07 -2.94 -21.30
C LEU A 69 -0.69 -2.24 -21.34
N PRO A 70 -0.58 -1.06 -21.96
CA PRO A 70 0.61 -0.22 -21.80
C PRO A 70 0.80 0.22 -20.34
N ILE A 71 2.03 0.15 -19.82
CA ILE A 71 2.31 0.51 -18.41
C ILE A 71 2.05 1.99 -18.13
N LYS A 72 2.34 2.87 -19.09
CA LYS A 72 2.16 4.32 -18.93
C LYS A 72 0.71 4.71 -18.66
N ASP A 73 -0.25 3.99 -19.27
CA ASP A 73 -1.68 4.26 -19.10
C ASP A 73 -2.16 3.91 -17.69
N LEU A 74 -1.48 2.96 -17.03
CA LEU A 74 -1.78 2.53 -15.66
C LEU A 74 -1.17 3.45 -14.59
N GLY A 75 0.03 3.97 -14.83
CA GLY A 75 0.79 4.72 -13.82
C GLY A 75 0.82 6.23 -14.01
N ASP A 76 1.02 6.70 -15.24
CA ASP A 76 1.46 8.08 -15.51
C ASP A 76 0.38 8.95 -16.17
N GLN A 77 -0.67 8.34 -16.71
CA GLN A 77 -1.71 9.04 -17.50
C GLN A 77 -3.07 9.03 -16.80
N ALA A 78 -3.09 8.80 -15.49
CA ALA A 78 -4.31 8.95 -14.71
C ALA A 78 -4.79 10.42 -14.77
N PRO A 79 -6.09 10.68 -15.01
CA PRO A 79 -6.61 12.05 -15.02
C PRO A 79 -6.38 12.75 -13.68
N GLU A 80 -5.73 13.91 -13.74
CA GLU A 80 -5.56 14.78 -12.57
C GLU A 80 -6.68 15.83 -12.52
N TYR A 81 -7.28 16.00 -11.35
CA TYR A 81 -8.31 17.00 -11.12
C TYR A 81 -7.74 18.19 -10.34
N ASP A 82 -7.62 19.34 -10.99
CA ASP A 82 -7.45 20.62 -10.29
C ASP A 82 -8.82 21.12 -9.82
N ARG A 83 -9.19 20.74 -8.60
CA ARG A 83 -10.49 21.12 -8.02
C ARG A 83 -10.39 22.53 -7.44
N PRO A 84 -11.38 23.41 -7.69
CA PRO A 84 -11.45 24.69 -7.01
C PRO A 84 -11.38 24.50 -5.50
N TRP A 85 -10.40 25.14 -4.87
CA TRP A 85 -10.26 25.18 -3.42
C TRP A 85 -10.16 26.64 -2.97
N ALA A 86 -10.56 26.87 -1.73
CA ALA A 86 -10.40 28.15 -1.06
C ALA A 86 -9.60 27.92 0.22
N GLU A 87 -8.75 28.88 0.58
CA GLU A 87 -8.00 28.79 1.83
C GLU A 87 -8.97 28.68 3.02
N PRO A 88 -8.78 27.69 3.90
CA PRO A 88 -9.62 27.57 5.08
C PRO A 88 -9.43 28.82 5.95
N LYS A 89 -10.54 29.37 6.43
CA LYS A 89 -10.48 30.49 7.37
C LYS A 89 -9.72 30.04 8.61
N LYS A 90 -8.59 30.70 8.91
CA LYS A 90 -7.83 30.44 10.13
C LYS A 90 -8.71 30.72 11.35
N PRO A 91 -8.70 29.86 12.38
CA PRO A 91 -9.32 30.18 13.66
C PRO A 91 -8.79 31.51 14.19
N ALA A 92 -9.66 32.28 14.85
CA ALA A 92 -9.19 33.46 15.58
C ALA A 92 -8.21 33.00 16.67
N PRO A 93 -7.16 33.78 16.98
CA PRO A 93 -6.31 33.51 18.13
C PRO A 93 -7.16 33.40 19.40
N LEU A 94 -6.97 32.31 20.16
CA LEU A 94 -7.55 32.19 21.50
C LEU A 94 -6.86 33.21 22.40
N ALA A 95 -7.64 34.08 23.06
CA ALA A 95 -7.07 34.92 24.10
C ALA A 95 -6.77 34.05 25.32
N ALA A 96 -5.71 34.36 26.06
CA ALA A 96 -5.39 33.66 27.31
C ALA A 96 -6.56 33.72 28.33
N SER A 97 -7.41 34.75 28.23
CA SER A 97 -8.65 34.90 29.00
C SER A 97 -9.74 33.91 28.63
N ASP A 98 -9.69 33.32 27.43
CA ASP A 98 -10.70 32.36 26.94
C ASP A 98 -10.43 30.94 27.45
N ALA A 99 -9.22 30.71 28.00
CA ALA A 99 -8.87 29.45 28.63
C ALA A 99 -9.55 29.33 30.01
N PRO A 100 -10.20 28.19 30.32
CA PRO A 100 -10.77 27.97 31.63
C PRO A 100 -9.67 28.03 32.68
N GLN A 101 -9.90 28.82 33.74
CA GLN A 101 -9.01 28.86 34.87
C GLN A 101 -9.15 27.54 35.65
N ALA A 102 -8.07 26.80 35.75
CA ALA A 102 -8.00 25.55 36.48
C ALA A 102 -6.77 25.55 37.39
N ASP A 103 -6.85 24.84 38.51
CA ASP A 103 -5.67 24.55 39.31
C ASP A 103 -4.67 23.76 38.46
N ILE A 104 -3.39 24.14 38.53
CA ILE A 104 -2.35 23.57 37.68
C ILE A 104 -2.14 22.08 37.99
N ALA A 105 -2.19 21.68 39.26
CA ALA A 105 -2.00 20.29 39.65
C ALA A 105 -3.18 19.42 39.20
N GLU A 106 -4.41 19.91 39.35
CA GLU A 106 -5.61 19.21 38.87
C GLU A 106 -5.65 19.10 37.34
N ALA A 107 -5.32 20.18 36.63
CA ALA A 107 -5.25 20.19 35.17
C ALA A 107 -4.19 19.21 34.66
N LEU A 108 -3.02 19.15 35.31
CA LEU A 108 -1.96 18.21 34.97
C LEU A 108 -2.39 16.76 35.20
N LEU A 109 -3.00 16.45 36.34
CA LEU A 109 -3.51 15.10 36.63
C LEU A 109 -4.59 14.68 35.63
N LYS A 110 -5.44 15.60 35.20
CA LYS A 110 -6.48 15.34 34.19
C LYS A 110 -5.90 15.08 32.80
N LEU A 111 -4.83 15.78 32.41
CA LEU A 111 -4.11 15.52 31.16
C LEU A 111 -3.41 14.15 31.21
N LEU A 112 -2.72 13.83 32.31
CA LEU A 112 -2.03 12.56 32.47
C LEU A 112 -2.97 11.36 32.54
N GLY A 113 -4.19 11.56 33.03
CA GLY A 113 -5.24 10.54 33.08
C GLY A 113 -6.18 10.53 31.86
N GLY A 114 -5.92 11.38 30.87
CA GLY A 114 -6.69 11.44 29.64
C GLY A 114 -6.45 10.22 28.76
N PRO A 115 -7.48 9.72 28.03
CA PRO A 115 -7.29 8.68 27.03
C PRO A 115 -6.69 9.20 25.70
N ASP A 116 -6.61 10.53 25.55
CA ASP A 116 -6.05 11.25 24.39
C ASP A 116 -4.56 11.57 24.57
#